data_AF-A0A6N9HPB5-F1
#
_entry.id   AF-A0A6N9HPB5-F1
#
_cell.length_a   1.000
_cell.length_b   1.000
_cell.length_c   1.000
_cell.angle_alpha   90.00
_cell.angle_beta   90.00
_cell.angle_gamma   90.00
#
_symmetry.space_group_name_H-M   'P 1'
#
loop_
_entity.id
_entity.type
_entity.pdbx_description
1 polymer ?
#
loop_
_entity_poly.entity_id
_entity_poly.type
_entity_poly.pdbx_seq_one_letter_code
_entity_poly.pdbx_strand_id
1 'polypeptide(L)'
;MIASLAPVMAWAGNRHCVGETPESLSVSAKGTRTAIVCLAGRPVEMRYNALRRTIAVKREGKQAVIARIEKGYTPELIGSVDYIRFLPSELQPYASRGIVLLNIAERTTSGDGRGQCGSGEEIFVVTVDVSRAPARRLGKVLIHSCREPVILLNTDGHASDYTSFSVRDGKLAMKFMVLHEHEGDPTAVLSDDFRSLQFVGD
;
A
#
# COMPACT_ATOMS: atom_id res chain seq x y z
N MET A 1 40.04 -20.77 -40.61
CA MET A 1 39.54 -20.75 -39.22
C MET A 1 38.37 -19.80 -39.17
N ILE A 2 37.16 -20.30 -38.95
CA ILE A 2 35.93 -19.51 -38.92
C ILE A 2 35.64 -19.18 -37.46
N ALA A 3 35.78 -17.91 -37.08
CA ALA A 3 35.37 -17.44 -35.76
C ALA A 3 33.85 -17.28 -35.75
N SER A 4 33.17 -18.14 -34.99
CA SER A 4 31.75 -18.04 -34.68
C SER A 4 31.54 -16.88 -33.70
N LEU A 5 30.91 -15.80 -34.17
CA LEU A 5 30.36 -14.75 -33.31
C LEU A 5 28.97 -15.20 -32.87
N ALA A 6 28.87 -15.68 -31.63
CA ALA A 6 27.58 -15.84 -30.97
C ALA A 6 26.95 -14.44 -30.76
N PRO A 7 25.66 -14.25 -31.05
CA PRO A 7 25.00 -12.98 -30.79
C PRO A 7 24.90 -12.77 -29.28
N VAL A 8 25.46 -11.66 -28.80
CA VAL A 8 25.21 -11.11 -27.48
C VAL A 8 23.71 -10.83 -27.41
N MET A 9 22.95 -11.72 -26.75
CA MET A 9 21.58 -11.42 -26.37
C MET A 9 21.63 -10.21 -25.44
N ALA A 10 21.27 -9.05 -25.98
CA ALA A 10 20.97 -7.86 -25.22
C ALA A 10 19.85 -8.20 -24.22
N TRP A 11 20.24 -8.41 -22.97
CA TRP A 11 19.33 -8.49 -21.84
C TRP A 11 18.48 -7.22 -21.85
N ALA A 12 17.18 -7.38 -22.08
CA ALA A 12 16.20 -6.31 -21.88
C ALA A 12 16.13 -6.01 -20.38
N GLY A 13 17.10 -5.22 -19.89
CA GLY A 13 17.18 -4.81 -18.51
C GLY A 13 15.92 -4.04 -18.12
N ASN A 14 15.22 -4.54 -17.09
CA ASN A 14 14.14 -3.87 -16.39
C ASN A 14 14.62 -2.47 -15.92
N ARG A 15 14.37 -1.43 -16.71
CA ARG A 15 14.74 -0.04 -16.38
C ARG A 15 13.93 0.56 -15.23
N HIS A 16 12.99 -0.18 -14.64
CA HIS A 16 12.09 0.34 -13.61
C HIS A 16 12.71 0.37 -12.21
N CYS A 17 13.83 -0.33 -11.97
CA CYS A 17 14.46 -0.43 -10.65
C CYS A 17 15.94 -0.01 -10.64
N VAL A 18 16.42 0.69 -11.66
CA VAL A 18 17.80 1.19 -11.74
C VAL A 18 17.79 2.69 -11.44
N GLY A 19 18.29 3.07 -10.26
CA GLY A 19 18.20 4.44 -9.73
C GLY A 19 16.84 4.67 -9.09
N GLU A 20 16.78 4.62 -7.76
CA GLU A 20 15.58 4.75 -6.91
C GLU A 20 14.69 5.90 -7.39
N THR A 21 13.71 5.56 -8.21
CA THR A 21 12.72 6.51 -8.69
C THR A 21 11.51 6.37 -7.77
N PRO A 22 10.95 7.49 -7.27
CA PRO A 22 9.81 7.45 -6.38
C PRO A 22 8.66 6.71 -7.05
N GLU A 23 7.85 6.05 -6.24
CA GLU A 23 6.60 5.41 -6.64
C GLU A 23 5.87 6.18 -7.76
N SER A 24 5.94 5.67 -8.99
CA SER A 24 5.31 6.34 -10.13
C SER A 24 3.86 5.87 -10.24
N LEU A 25 2.92 6.73 -9.83
CA LEU A 25 1.51 6.53 -10.10
C LEU A 25 1.22 6.92 -11.55
N SER A 26 0.82 5.95 -12.37
CA SER A 26 0.30 6.22 -13.71
C SER A 26 -1.21 5.95 -13.75
N VAL A 27 -1.96 6.91 -14.28
CA VAL A 27 -3.41 6.81 -14.46
C VAL A 27 -3.67 6.52 -15.94
N SER A 28 -4.31 5.39 -16.22
CA SER A 28 -4.82 5.08 -17.55
C SER A 28 -6.24 5.62 -17.70
N ALA A 29 -6.59 6.07 -18.91
CA ALA A 29 -7.91 6.61 -19.28
C ALA A 29 -9.14 5.70 -18.97
N LYS A 30 -8.92 4.47 -18.50
CA LYS A 30 -9.98 3.49 -18.14
C LYS A 30 -10.21 3.36 -16.63
N GLY A 31 -9.92 4.38 -15.83
CA GLY A 31 -10.09 4.31 -14.37
C GLY A 31 -9.23 3.22 -13.71
N THR A 32 -8.09 2.91 -14.34
CA THR A 32 -7.08 2.02 -13.80
C THR A 32 -5.91 2.85 -13.33
N ARG A 33 -5.47 2.61 -12.10
CA ARG A 33 -4.26 3.21 -11.53
C ARG A 33 -3.23 2.13 -11.28
N THR A 34 -1.98 2.45 -11.57
CA THR A 34 -0.86 1.55 -11.35
C THR A 34 0.20 2.24 -10.51
N ALA A 35 0.73 1.55 -9.52
CA ALA A 35 1.90 1.94 -8.74
C ALA A 35 2.94 0.83 -8.78
N ILE A 36 4.21 1.18 -8.61
CA ILE A 36 5.33 0.25 -8.67
C ILE A 36 6.24 0.49 -7.47
N VAL A 37 6.65 -0.59 -6.81
CA VAL A 37 7.71 -0.60 -5.80
C VAL A 37 8.79 -1.61 -6.22
N CYS A 38 10.04 -1.32 -5.87
CA CYS A 38 11.15 -2.23 -6.18
C CYS A 38 11.50 -3.09 -4.95
N LEU A 39 11.43 -4.40 -5.14
CA LEU A 39 11.70 -5.40 -4.13
C LEU A 39 12.93 -6.20 -4.54
N ALA A 40 14.05 -6.00 -3.84
CA ALA A 40 15.34 -6.61 -4.18
C ALA A 40 15.72 -6.40 -5.67
N GLY A 41 15.55 -5.18 -6.17
CA GLY A 41 15.83 -4.82 -7.56
C GLY A 41 14.82 -5.33 -8.59
N ARG A 42 13.72 -5.98 -8.17
CA ARG A 42 12.65 -6.46 -9.07
C ARG A 42 11.36 -5.66 -8.86
N PRO A 43 10.67 -5.24 -9.92
CA PRO A 43 9.45 -4.46 -9.79
C PRO A 43 8.29 -5.33 -9.31
N VAL A 44 7.52 -4.77 -8.38
CA VAL A 44 6.21 -5.26 -7.96
C VAL A 44 5.20 -4.20 -8.36
N GLU A 45 4.23 -4.58 -9.20
CA GLU A 45 3.21 -3.69 -9.75
C GLU A 45 1.91 -3.88 -8.97
N MET A 46 1.34 -2.80 -8.44
CA MET A 46 -0.03 -2.77 -7.95
C MET A 46 -0.91 -2.14 -9.01
N ARG A 47 -2.07 -2.73 -9.25
CA ARG A 47 -3.09 -2.21 -10.15
C ARG A 47 -4.44 -2.11 -9.44
N TYR A 48 -4.94 -0.90 -9.30
CA TYR A 48 -6.32 -0.64 -8.91
C TYR A 48 -7.20 -0.46 -10.15
N ASN A 49 -8.33 -1.16 -10.21
CA ASN A 49 -9.32 -1.03 -11.26
C ASN A 49 -10.65 -0.58 -10.66
N ALA A 50 -11.03 0.67 -10.89
CA ALA A 50 -12.25 1.28 -10.36
C ALA A 50 -13.52 0.55 -10.82
N LEU A 51 -13.60 0.18 -12.10
CA LEU A 51 -14.76 -0.50 -12.68
C LEU A 51 -15.01 -1.88 -12.06
N ARG A 52 -13.93 -2.64 -11.84
CA ARG A 52 -13.96 -3.96 -11.21
C ARG A 52 -13.88 -3.91 -9.68
N ARG A 53 -13.58 -2.74 -9.11
CA ARG A 53 -13.36 -2.49 -7.68
C ARG A 53 -12.33 -3.44 -7.08
N THR A 54 -11.26 -3.70 -7.82
CA THR A 54 -10.25 -4.70 -7.43
C THR A 54 -8.88 -4.08 -7.36
N ILE A 55 -8.13 -4.47 -6.35
CA ILE A 55 -6.69 -4.19 -6.22
C ILE A 55 -5.97 -5.50 -6.50
N ALA A 56 -5.09 -5.49 -7.49
CA ALA A 56 -4.27 -6.62 -7.87
C ALA A 56 -2.79 -6.31 -7.71
N VAL A 57 -2.01 -7.31 -7.36
CA VAL A 57 -0.54 -7.22 -7.30
C VAL A 57 0.04 -8.19 -8.31
N LYS A 58 1.06 -7.74 -9.03
CA LYS A 58 1.75 -8.49 -10.07
C LYS A 58 3.26 -8.45 -9.83
N ARG A 59 3.87 -9.63 -9.90
CA ARG A 59 5.33 -9.83 -9.84
C ARG A 59 5.71 -10.88 -10.86
N GLU A 60 6.75 -10.63 -11.65
CA GLU A 60 7.28 -11.59 -12.64
C GLU A 60 6.20 -12.14 -13.60
N GLY A 61 5.33 -11.24 -14.08
CA GLY A 61 4.25 -11.58 -15.01
C GLY A 61 3.02 -12.26 -14.37
N LYS A 62 3.11 -12.72 -13.12
CA LYS A 62 2.01 -13.37 -12.41
C LYS A 62 1.22 -12.35 -11.59
N GLN A 63 -0.09 -12.30 -11.77
CA GLN A 63 -1.00 -11.36 -11.10
C GLN A 63 -1.97 -12.08 -10.19
N ALA A 64 -2.26 -11.49 -9.02
CA ALA A 64 -3.30 -11.95 -8.11
C ALA A 64 -4.14 -10.77 -7.61
N VAL A 65 -5.45 -10.96 -7.46
CA VAL A 65 -6.34 -9.98 -6.81
C VAL A 65 -6.20 -10.14 -5.30
N ILE A 66 -5.77 -9.09 -4.61
CA ILE A 66 -5.52 -9.09 -3.16
C ILE A 66 -6.68 -8.52 -2.36
N ALA A 67 -7.50 -7.67 -2.99
CA ALA A 67 -8.67 -7.04 -2.38
C ALA A 67 -9.73 -6.75 -3.45
N ARG A 68 -11.00 -6.82 -3.02
CA ARG A 68 -12.16 -6.36 -3.77
C ARG A 68 -12.98 -5.47 -2.85
N ILE A 69 -13.27 -4.26 -3.31
CA ILE A 69 -14.08 -3.28 -2.60
C ILE A 69 -15.53 -3.48 -3.03
N GLU A 70 -16.44 -3.45 -2.06
CA GLU A 70 -17.87 -3.59 -2.31
C GLU A 70 -18.44 -2.38 -3.08
N LYS A 71 -19.55 -2.61 -3.79
CA LYS A 71 -20.21 -1.53 -4.52
C LYS A 71 -20.75 -0.51 -3.51
N GLY A 72 -20.52 0.78 -3.76
CA GLY A 72 -20.96 1.86 -2.87
C GLY A 72 -19.93 2.24 -1.80
N TYR A 73 -18.83 1.50 -1.70
CA TYR A 73 -17.76 1.72 -0.71
C TYR A 73 -16.42 2.11 -1.36
N THR A 74 -16.45 2.51 -2.62
CA THR A 74 -15.24 2.77 -3.39
C THR A 74 -14.64 4.13 -3.05
N PRO A 75 -13.30 4.28 -3.05
CA PRO A 75 -12.63 5.50 -2.62
C PRO A 75 -12.89 6.69 -3.56
N GLU A 76 -13.32 6.47 -4.80
CA GLU A 76 -13.74 7.54 -5.71
C GLU A 76 -14.90 8.36 -5.14
N LEU A 77 -15.77 7.72 -4.35
CA LEU A 77 -16.94 8.37 -3.77
C LEU A 77 -16.58 9.36 -2.66
N ILE A 78 -15.34 9.31 -2.17
CA ILE A 78 -14.85 10.13 -1.05
C ILE A 78 -13.57 10.91 -1.41
N GLY A 79 -13.12 10.85 -2.66
CA GLY A 79 -11.92 11.56 -3.11
C GLY A 79 -10.60 10.93 -2.64
N SER A 80 -10.61 9.71 -2.11
CA SER A 80 -9.47 9.10 -1.41
C SER A 80 -8.68 8.10 -2.26
N VAL A 81 -8.84 8.16 -3.59
CA VAL A 81 -8.21 7.20 -4.51
C VAL A 81 -6.69 7.29 -4.47
N ASP A 82 -6.14 8.46 -4.15
CA ASP A 82 -4.69 8.70 -4.07
C ASP A 82 -4.02 7.93 -2.91
N TYR A 83 -4.81 7.47 -1.92
CA TYR A 83 -4.32 6.62 -0.83
C TYR A 83 -4.12 5.15 -1.23
N ILE A 84 -4.64 4.71 -2.39
CA ILE A 84 -4.36 3.36 -2.89
C ILE A 84 -2.98 3.37 -3.54
N ARG A 85 -1.96 2.98 -2.78
CA ARG A 85 -0.54 3.05 -3.18
C ARG A 85 0.34 2.19 -2.28
N PHE A 86 1.51 1.78 -2.76
CA PHE A 86 2.53 1.16 -1.90
C PHE A 86 3.04 2.17 -0.87
N LEU A 87 3.58 1.65 0.24
CA LEU A 87 4.48 2.48 1.05
C LEU A 87 5.82 2.64 0.30
N PRO A 88 6.50 3.79 0.44
CA PRO A 88 7.85 4.02 -0.07
C PRO A 88 8.83 2.92 0.35
N SER A 89 9.89 2.70 -0.42
CA SER A 89 10.85 1.61 -0.19
C SER A 89 11.48 1.63 1.21
N GLU A 90 11.73 2.82 1.75
CA GLU A 90 12.25 3.05 3.10
C GLU A 90 11.26 2.63 4.21
N LEU A 91 9.97 2.50 3.89
CA LEU A 91 8.90 2.03 4.76
C LEU A 91 8.45 0.60 4.42
N GLN A 92 9.32 -0.18 3.76
CA GLN A 92 9.12 -1.60 3.45
C GLN A 92 10.04 -2.50 4.28
N PRO A 93 9.92 -2.56 5.62
CA PRO A 93 10.85 -3.29 6.48
C PRO A 93 10.86 -4.81 6.24
N TYR A 94 9.84 -5.33 5.55
CA TYR A 94 9.66 -6.74 5.28
C TYR A 94 10.05 -7.16 3.86
N ALA A 95 10.68 -6.23 3.12
CA ALA A 95 11.08 -6.42 1.74
C ALA A 95 11.96 -7.67 1.53
N SER A 96 12.92 -7.89 2.42
CA SER A 96 13.82 -9.07 2.37
C SER A 96 13.08 -10.41 2.50
N ARG A 97 11.89 -10.41 3.11
CA ARG A 97 11.00 -11.58 3.26
C ARG A 97 10.06 -11.76 2.07
N GLY A 98 10.16 -10.92 1.06
CA GLY A 98 9.26 -10.93 -0.08
C GLY A 98 7.87 -10.38 0.24
N ILE A 99 7.76 -9.49 1.23
CA ILE A 99 6.50 -8.90 1.68
C ILE A 99 6.50 -7.40 1.33
N VAL A 100 5.37 -6.92 0.83
CA VAL A 100 5.14 -5.50 0.54
C VAL A 100 3.92 -4.97 1.30
N LEU A 101 4.00 -3.70 1.67
CA LEU A 101 2.98 -2.93 2.38
C LEU A 101 2.39 -1.89 1.43
N LEU A 102 1.07 -1.75 1.43
CA LEU A 102 0.36 -0.75 0.67
C LEU A 102 -0.80 -0.17 1.48
N ASN A 103 -1.10 1.10 1.26
CA ASN A 103 -2.30 1.72 1.78
C ASN A 103 -3.48 1.44 0.85
N ILE A 104 -4.66 1.27 1.43
CA ILE A 104 -5.94 1.32 0.72
C ILE A 104 -6.89 2.22 1.51
N ALA A 105 -7.67 3.01 0.79
CA ALA A 105 -8.79 3.74 1.38
C ALA A 105 -10.10 3.09 0.93
N GLU A 106 -11.05 3.03 1.85
CA GLU A 106 -12.42 2.60 1.59
C GLU A 106 -13.38 3.57 2.26
N ARG A 107 -14.58 3.65 1.70
CA ARG A 107 -15.72 4.30 2.34
C ARG A 107 -16.42 3.24 3.19
N THR A 108 -17.03 3.61 4.33
CA THR A 108 -17.76 2.66 5.21
C THR A 108 -19.19 3.08 5.57
N THR A 109 -19.63 4.27 5.17
CA THR A 109 -21.03 4.71 5.32
C THR A 109 -21.71 4.82 3.96
N SER A 110 -22.85 4.16 3.72
CA SER A 110 -23.70 4.46 2.56
C SER A 110 -24.56 5.72 2.80
N GLY A 111 -24.78 6.58 1.79
CA GLY A 111 -25.51 7.86 1.91
C GLY A 111 -24.83 9.09 1.25
N ASP A 112 -25.36 10.29 1.43
CA ASP A 112 -24.85 11.53 0.83
C ASP A 112 -23.88 12.29 1.76
N GLY A 113 -23.07 11.54 2.52
CA GLY A 113 -22.14 12.08 3.50
C GLY A 113 -21.39 13.30 2.96
N ARG A 114 -21.56 14.47 3.61
CA ARG A 114 -20.89 15.69 3.19
C ARG A 114 -19.41 15.62 3.59
N GLY A 115 -18.56 15.24 2.65
CA GLY A 115 -17.11 15.15 2.84
C GLY A 115 -16.60 13.74 3.23
N GLN A 116 -15.28 13.64 3.38
CA GLN A 116 -14.55 12.39 3.67
C GLN A 116 -15.06 11.70 4.94
N CYS A 117 -14.97 12.37 6.10
CA CYS A 117 -15.47 11.78 7.35
C CYS A 117 -16.99 11.66 7.44
N GLY A 118 -17.74 12.57 6.80
CA GLY A 118 -19.20 12.41 6.67
C GLY A 118 -19.60 11.13 5.92
N SER A 119 -18.71 10.59 5.10
CA SER A 119 -18.90 9.35 4.34
C SER A 119 -18.25 8.12 4.98
N GLY A 120 -17.58 8.27 6.12
CA GLY A 120 -16.82 7.21 6.79
C GLY A 120 -15.59 6.80 5.97
N GLU A 121 -14.66 7.71 5.75
CA GLU A 121 -13.35 7.34 5.21
C GLU A 121 -12.61 6.46 6.23
N GLU A 122 -12.05 5.36 5.73
CA GLU A 122 -11.17 4.48 6.47
C GLU A 122 -9.92 4.19 5.63
N ILE A 123 -8.74 4.26 6.25
CA ILE A 123 -7.47 3.94 5.60
C ILE A 123 -6.88 2.72 6.30
N PHE A 124 -6.38 1.78 5.50
CA PHE A 124 -5.79 0.55 5.97
C PHE A 124 -4.40 0.33 5.42
N VAL A 125 -3.52 -0.24 6.24
CA VAL A 125 -2.30 -0.89 5.77
C VAL A 125 -2.63 -2.33 5.39
N VAL A 126 -2.33 -2.71 4.16
CA VAL A 126 -2.50 -4.06 3.63
C VAL A 126 -1.13 -4.68 3.43
N THR A 127 -0.96 -5.87 4.02
CA THR A 127 0.27 -6.65 3.89
C THR A 127 0.09 -7.75 2.87
N VAL A 128 1.02 -7.85 1.92
CA VAL A 128 0.97 -8.83 0.83
C VAL A 128 2.28 -9.60 0.73
N ASP A 129 2.18 -10.91 0.77
CA ASP A 129 3.27 -11.82 0.41
C ASP A 129 3.34 -11.93 -1.11
N VAL A 130 4.47 -11.50 -1.67
CA VAL A 130 4.82 -11.60 -3.10
C VAL A 130 6.03 -12.51 -3.32
N SER A 131 6.51 -13.20 -2.28
CA SER A 131 7.63 -14.15 -2.37
C SER A 131 7.27 -15.35 -3.24
N ARG A 132 5.98 -15.71 -3.27
CA ARG A 132 5.41 -16.80 -4.07
C ARG A 132 4.30 -16.27 -4.97
N ALA A 133 4.03 -17.03 -6.03
CA ALA A 133 2.88 -16.78 -6.89
C ALA A 133 1.83 -17.87 -6.72
N PRO A 134 0.53 -17.53 -6.62
CA PRO A 134 -0.02 -16.17 -6.65
C PRO A 134 0.33 -15.37 -5.38
N ALA A 135 0.44 -14.04 -5.53
CA ALA A 135 0.59 -13.15 -4.38
C ALA A 135 -0.62 -13.28 -3.44
N ARG A 136 -0.39 -13.13 -2.13
CA ARG A 136 -1.42 -13.39 -1.11
C ARG A 136 -1.48 -12.26 -0.09
N ARG A 137 -2.69 -11.74 0.18
CA ARG A 137 -2.93 -10.84 1.31
C ARG A 137 -2.73 -11.60 2.62
N LEU A 138 -1.83 -11.10 3.47
CA LEU A 138 -1.59 -11.64 4.82
C LEU A 138 -2.51 -10.98 5.85
N GLY A 139 -2.74 -9.68 5.71
CA GLY A 139 -3.57 -8.89 6.61
C GLY A 139 -3.99 -7.54 6.05
N LYS A 140 -4.96 -6.92 6.72
CA LYS A 140 -5.50 -5.58 6.46
C LYS A 140 -5.78 -4.98 7.83
N VAL A 141 -5.08 -3.92 8.19
CA VAL A 141 -5.14 -3.30 9.52
C VAL A 141 -5.58 -1.85 9.36
N LEU A 142 -6.58 -1.45 10.15
CA LEU A 142 -7.11 -0.09 10.15
C LEU A 142 -6.10 0.87 10.78
N ILE A 143 -5.82 1.99 10.12
CA ILE A 143 -4.83 2.98 10.57
C ILE A 143 -5.39 4.41 10.59
N HIS A 144 -6.55 4.64 10.00
CA HIS A 144 -7.29 5.89 10.12
C HIS A 144 -8.77 5.58 9.97
N SER A 145 -9.59 6.17 10.84
CA SER A 145 -11.03 5.99 10.87
C SER A 145 -11.72 7.29 11.19
N CYS A 146 -12.77 7.59 10.43
CA CYS A 146 -13.69 8.67 10.78
C CYS A 146 -14.81 8.21 11.74
N ARG A 147 -14.86 6.93 12.12
CA ARG A 147 -15.91 6.34 12.96
C ARG A 147 -15.39 5.78 14.28
N GLU A 148 -14.17 5.29 14.27
CA GLU A 148 -13.47 4.77 15.43
C GLU A 148 -12.41 5.79 15.89
N PRO A 149 -12.02 5.78 17.17
CA PRO A 149 -10.93 6.61 17.68
C PRO A 149 -9.56 6.10 17.17
N VAL A 150 -9.36 6.10 15.86
CA VAL A 150 -8.13 5.68 15.19
C VAL A 150 -7.76 6.79 14.23
N ILE A 151 -6.86 7.68 14.65
CA ILE A 151 -6.48 8.88 13.90
C ILE A 151 -4.97 8.87 13.80
N LEU A 152 -4.44 8.54 12.62
CA LEU A 152 -3.02 8.68 12.32
C LEU A 152 -2.60 10.15 12.55
N LEU A 153 -1.39 10.37 13.07
CA LEU A 153 -0.86 11.72 13.21
C LEU A 153 -0.75 12.38 11.83
N ASN A 154 -0.87 13.70 11.72
CA ASN A 154 -0.73 14.46 10.47
C ASN A 154 -1.63 14.00 9.29
N THR A 155 -2.90 13.67 9.55
CA THR A 155 -3.87 13.32 8.48
C THR A 155 -4.32 14.51 7.63
N ASP A 156 -3.90 15.72 7.98
CA ASP A 156 -4.15 16.93 7.19
C ASP A 156 -3.35 16.92 5.86
N GLY A 157 -2.41 15.99 5.73
CA GLY A 157 -1.46 15.86 4.64
C GLY A 157 -1.98 15.05 3.44
N HIS A 158 -1.43 15.38 2.29
CA HIS A 158 -1.61 14.66 1.03
C HIS A 158 -1.36 13.14 1.19
N ALA A 159 -1.95 12.30 0.34
CA ALA A 159 -1.77 10.84 0.36
C ALA A 159 -0.32 10.34 0.15
N SER A 160 0.65 11.24 -0.03
CA SER A 160 2.10 10.98 -0.08
C SER A 160 2.84 11.45 1.17
N ASP A 161 2.15 11.99 2.17
CA ASP A 161 2.72 12.35 3.45
C ASP A 161 2.84 11.08 4.31
N TYR A 162 4.08 10.69 4.56
CA TYR A 162 4.40 9.53 5.38
C TYR A 162 5.10 9.91 6.68
N THR A 163 5.00 11.17 7.13
CA THR A 163 5.67 11.65 8.36
C THR A 163 5.28 10.88 9.62
N SER A 164 4.09 10.27 9.62
CA SER A 164 3.59 9.45 10.73
C SER A 164 4.04 8.01 10.67
N PHE A 165 4.76 7.59 9.62
CA PHE A 165 5.30 6.26 9.46
C PHE A 165 6.81 6.27 9.71
N SER A 166 7.30 5.19 10.31
CA SER A 166 8.74 4.94 10.46
C SER A 166 8.99 3.44 10.52
N VAL A 167 10.27 3.04 10.55
CA VAL A 167 10.66 1.67 10.85
C VAL A 167 11.31 1.63 12.23
N ARG A 168 10.79 0.79 13.13
CA ARG A 168 11.36 0.54 14.47
C ARG A 168 11.52 -0.96 14.66
N ASP A 169 12.71 -1.40 15.06
CA ASP A 169 13.04 -2.81 15.29
C ASP A 169 12.65 -3.75 14.13
N GLY A 170 12.82 -3.26 12.90
CA GLY A 170 12.48 -4.01 11.69
C GLY A 170 10.97 -4.18 11.46
N LYS A 171 10.12 -3.40 12.15
CA LYS A 171 8.67 -3.35 11.96
C LYS A 171 8.21 -1.98 11.48
N LEU A 172 7.10 -1.95 10.74
CA LEU A 172 6.44 -0.69 10.40
C LEU A 172 5.83 -0.11 11.68
N ALA A 173 6.30 1.06 12.08
CA ALA A 173 5.78 1.85 13.18
C ALA A 173 4.93 3.01 12.64
N MET A 174 3.85 3.33 13.34
CA MET A 174 2.92 4.39 13.02
C MET A 174 2.63 5.22 14.26
N LYS A 175 2.62 6.54 14.10
CA LYS A 175 2.21 7.51 15.12
C LYS A 175 0.76 7.90 14.90
N PHE A 176 0.01 7.96 15.98
CA PHE A 176 -1.41 8.29 15.97
C PHE A 176 -1.64 9.50 16.86
N MET A 177 -2.56 10.40 16.50
CA MET A 177 -3.13 11.35 17.46
C MET A 177 -3.99 10.63 18.50
N VAL A 178 -4.76 9.64 18.04
CA VAL A 178 -5.67 8.84 18.87
C VAL A 178 -5.63 7.40 18.36
N LEU A 179 -5.44 6.44 19.26
CA LEU A 179 -5.57 5.02 18.94
C LEU A 179 -6.30 4.29 20.08
N HIS A 180 -7.60 4.09 19.91
CA HIS A 180 -8.51 3.60 20.92
C HIS A 180 -8.48 4.48 22.19
N GLU A 181 -8.20 3.87 23.35
CA GLU A 181 -8.18 4.55 24.65
C GLU A 181 -6.83 5.17 24.98
N HIS A 182 -5.86 5.13 24.05
CA HIS A 182 -4.52 5.67 24.26
C HIS A 182 -4.46 7.14 23.83
N GLU A 183 -4.22 8.01 24.81
CA GLU A 183 -3.96 9.44 24.63
C GLU A 183 -2.45 9.74 24.61
N GLY A 184 -2.03 10.86 24.02
CA GLY A 184 -0.64 11.34 24.07
C GLY A 184 0.26 10.86 22.93
N ASP A 185 -0.23 10.89 21.70
CA ASP A 185 0.48 10.52 20.48
C ASP A 185 1.01 9.06 20.44
N PRO A 186 0.17 8.04 20.70
CA PRO A 186 0.64 6.67 20.80
C PRO A 186 1.34 6.20 19.53
N THR A 187 2.43 5.46 19.71
CA THR A 187 3.11 4.74 18.63
C THR A 187 2.72 3.27 18.68
N ALA A 188 2.35 2.70 17.53
CA ALA A 188 2.09 1.28 17.40
C ALA A 188 2.85 0.69 16.21
N VAL A 189 3.28 -0.56 16.35
CA VAL A 189 3.93 -1.33 15.30
C VAL A 189 2.99 -2.38 14.73
N LEU A 190 3.15 -2.71 13.45
CA LEU A 190 2.43 -3.81 12.84
C LEU A 190 2.85 -5.15 13.47
N SER A 191 1.88 -5.96 13.88
CA SER A 191 2.11 -7.28 14.49
C SER A 191 2.84 -8.24 13.54
N ASP A 192 3.47 -9.28 14.11
CA ASP A 192 4.21 -10.29 13.33
C ASP A 192 3.30 -11.15 12.43
N ASP A 193 2.02 -11.29 12.80
CA ASP A 193 1.01 -11.96 11.98
C ASP A 193 0.31 -11.01 10.99
N PHE A 194 0.63 -9.72 11.04
CA PHE A 194 0.10 -8.63 10.21
C PHE A 194 -1.41 -8.38 10.36
N ARG A 195 -2.02 -8.83 11.46
CA ARG A 195 -3.47 -8.73 11.68
C ARG A 195 -3.88 -7.64 12.64
N SER A 196 -2.94 -7.06 13.39
CA SER A 196 -3.23 -6.02 14.37
C SER A 196 -2.06 -5.04 14.53
N LEU A 197 -2.31 -4.01 15.33
CA LEU A 197 -1.29 -3.11 15.84
C LEU A 197 -0.89 -3.55 17.25
N GLN A 198 0.39 -3.42 17.57
CA GLN A 198 0.94 -3.65 18.89
C GLN A 198 1.49 -2.31 19.40
N PHE A 199 1.00 -1.86 20.55
CA PHE A 199 1.53 -0.67 21.19
C PHE A 199 2.99 -0.88 21.57
N VAL A 200 3.80 0.11 21.26
CA VAL A 200 5.14 0.25 21.80
C VAL A 200 5.07 1.44 22.74
N GLY A 201 5.22 1.17 24.04
CA GLY A 201 5.42 2.25 25.00
C GLY A 201 6.66 3.05 24.62
N ASP A 202 6.62 4.36 24.86
CA ASP A 202 7.78 5.23 24.70
C ASP A 202 8.93 4.81 25.64
#